data_AF-A0AA35QFY9-F1
#
_entry.id   AF-A0AA35QFY9-F1
#
_cell.length_a   1.000
_cell.length_b   1.000
_cell.length_c   1.000
_cell.angle_alpha   90.00
_cell.angle_beta   90.00
_cell.angle_gamma   90.00
#
_symmetry.space_group_name_H-M   'P 1'
#
loop_
_entity.id
_entity.type
_entity.pdbx_description
1 polymer ?
#
loop_
_entity_poly.entity_id
_entity_poly.type
_entity_poly.pdbx_seq_one_letter_code
_entity_poly.pdbx_strand_id
1 'polypeptide(L)'
;MAEINVTPELQNARMPSNLSREERMAYMANHVEAIQKLNPETDMKLETNWWKASINLSSDIDEFLDAETKKKVNETTMKMFQPGAGLDTAKAVREELKELLVGHENIYESLEASLFADEKSLQQAQELLKDKIATGELAFPGVAEQKSLGSQ
;
A
#
# COMPACT_ATOMS: atom_id res chain seq x y z
N MET A 1 -5.01 14.22 19.54
CA MET A 1 -4.95 13.64 18.19
C MET A 1 -6.05 14.33 17.40
N ALA A 2 -5.74 15.01 16.30
CA ALA A 2 -6.76 15.66 15.48
C ALA A 2 -7.46 14.57 14.65
N GLU A 3 -8.77 14.39 14.84
CA GLU A 3 -9.59 13.53 14.00
C GLU A 3 -9.70 14.19 12.62
N ILE A 4 -9.12 13.55 11.60
CA ILE A 4 -9.24 13.99 10.21
C ILE A 4 -10.71 13.81 9.81
N ASN A 5 -11.42 14.92 9.62
CA ASN A 5 -12.84 14.91 9.31
C ASN A 5 -13.03 14.73 7.80
N VAL A 6 -12.79 13.50 7.32
CA VAL A 6 -12.97 13.13 5.91
C VAL A 6 -14.47 12.93 5.67
N THR A 7 -15.07 13.71 4.76
CA THR A 7 -16.48 13.53 4.38
C THR A 7 -16.71 12.13 3.79
N PRO A 8 -17.92 11.54 3.94
CA PRO A 8 -18.22 10.20 3.42
C PRO A 8 -18.01 10.06 1.90
N GLU A 9 -18.10 11.16 1.15
CA GLU A 9 -17.78 11.19 -0.28
C GLU A 9 -16.29 10.96 -0.56
N LEU A 10 -15.39 11.53 0.26
CA LEU A 10 -13.95 11.30 0.13
C LEU A 10 -13.50 9.97 0.76
N GLN A 11 -14.22 9.46 1.78
CA GLN A 11 -13.98 8.13 2.34
C GLN A 11 -14.33 7.00 1.36
N ASN A 12 -15.28 7.22 0.45
CA ASN A 12 -15.75 6.23 -0.52
C ASN A 12 -15.32 6.49 -1.97
N ALA A 13 -14.56 7.57 -2.24
CA ALA A 13 -14.05 7.88 -3.57
C ALA A 13 -12.90 6.95 -3.96
N ARG A 14 -13.23 5.67 -4.20
CA ARG A 14 -12.32 4.71 -4.82
C ARG A 14 -11.92 5.27 -6.18
N MET A 15 -10.62 5.43 -6.40
CA MET A 15 -10.09 5.86 -7.70
C MET A 15 -10.67 4.95 -8.79
N PRO A 16 -11.26 5.50 -9.87
CA PRO A 16 -11.83 4.69 -10.93
C PRO A 16 -10.73 3.84 -11.57
N SER A 17 -10.96 2.53 -11.66
CA SER A 17 -9.94 1.56 -12.12
C SER A 17 -9.52 1.77 -13.58
N ASN A 18 -10.33 2.46 -14.39
CA ASN A 18 -10.14 2.62 -15.84
C ASN A 18 -9.49 3.96 -16.24
N LEU A 19 -8.99 4.75 -15.30
CA LEU A 19 -8.27 5.98 -15.62
C LEU A 19 -6.89 5.66 -16.21
N SER A 20 -6.50 6.40 -17.25
CA SER A 20 -5.13 6.43 -17.75
C SER A 20 -4.16 6.95 -16.69
N ARG A 21 -2.86 6.70 -16.90
CA ARG A 21 -1.79 7.15 -15.99
C ARG A 21 -1.88 8.65 -15.65
N GLU A 22 -2.08 9.48 -16.67
CA GLU A 22 -2.20 10.94 -16.50
C GLU A 22 -3.47 11.33 -15.74
N GLU A 23 -4.60 10.67 -16.02
CA GLU A 23 -5.85 10.90 -15.32
C GLU A 23 -5.77 10.46 -13.85
N ARG A 24 -5.09 9.35 -13.54
CA ARG A 24 -4.83 8.92 -12.15
C ARG A 24 -3.99 9.96 -11.41
N MET A 25 -2.96 10.53 -12.04
CA MET A 25 -2.15 11.59 -11.44
C MET A 25 -2.95 12.86 -11.16
N ALA A 26 -3.74 13.32 -12.14
CA ALA A 26 -4.59 14.50 -12.01
C ALA A 26 -5.68 14.29 -10.94
N TYR A 27 -6.27 13.09 -10.89
CA TYR A 27 -7.23 12.74 -9.84
C TYR A 27 -6.61 12.83 -8.45
N MET A 28 -5.43 12.23 -8.24
CA MET A 28 -4.78 12.27 -6.92
C MET A 28 -4.34 13.67 -6.50
N ALA A 29 -3.84 14.49 -7.43
CA ALA A 29 -3.53 15.88 -7.12
C ALA A 29 -4.76 16.62 -6.57
N ASN A 30 -5.88 16.55 -7.30
CA ASN A 30 -7.14 17.16 -6.87
C ASN A 30 -7.67 16.58 -5.54
N HIS A 31 -7.53 15.26 -5.35
CA HIS A 31 -8.01 14.57 -4.16
C HIS A 31 -7.22 14.98 -2.90
N VAL A 32 -5.90 15.03 -2.98
CA VAL A 32 -5.04 15.45 -1.86
C VAL A 32 -5.22 16.94 -1.58
N GLU A 33 -5.38 17.77 -2.62
CA GLU A 33 -5.72 19.20 -2.45
C GLU A 33 -7.07 19.41 -1.76
N ALA A 34 -8.08 18.60 -2.10
CA ALA A 34 -9.39 18.66 -1.44
C ALA A 34 -9.28 18.27 0.04
N ILE A 35 -8.54 17.21 0.38
CA ILE A 35 -8.31 16.80 1.77
C ILE A 35 -7.57 17.89 2.56
N GLN A 36 -6.54 18.50 1.97
CA GLN A 36 -5.78 19.60 2.58
C GLN A 36 -6.65 20.83 2.85
N LYS A 37 -7.57 21.17 1.94
CA LYS A 37 -8.53 22.28 2.14
C LYS A 37 -9.52 22.00 3.26
N LEU A 38 -9.94 20.74 3.41
CA LEU A 38 -10.84 20.33 4.49
C LEU A 38 -10.12 20.21 5.84
N ASN A 39 -8.81 19.95 5.84
CA ASN A 39 -8.00 19.79 7.05
C ASN A 39 -6.74 20.67 6.96
N PRO A 40 -6.86 22.00 7.08
CA PRO A 40 -5.74 22.94 6.86
C PRO A 40 -4.55 22.73 7.79
N GLU A 41 -4.77 22.11 8.95
CA GLU A 41 -3.71 21.79 9.92
C GLU A 41 -2.87 20.56 9.55
N THR A 42 -3.35 19.73 8.62
CA THR A 42 -2.63 18.54 8.17
C THR A 42 -1.71 18.94 7.04
N ASP A 43 -0.39 18.78 7.19
CA ASP A 43 0.53 18.98 6.06
C ASP A 43 0.54 17.72 5.16
N MET A 44 -0.25 17.75 4.09
CA MET A 44 -0.30 16.68 3.10
C MET A 44 0.93 16.68 2.16
N LYS A 45 1.86 17.64 2.33
CA LYS A 45 3.11 17.78 1.56
C LYS A 45 2.87 17.76 0.05
N LEU A 46 1.93 18.58 -0.41
CA LEU A 46 1.47 18.62 -1.80
C LEU A 46 2.63 18.83 -2.79
N GLU A 47 3.64 19.63 -2.43
CA GLU A 47 4.82 19.86 -3.27
C GLU A 47 5.64 18.58 -3.53
N THR A 48 5.62 17.62 -2.59
CA THR A 48 6.40 16.38 -2.71
C THR A 48 5.79 15.41 -3.72
N ASN A 49 4.51 15.56 -4.06
CA ASN A 49 3.79 14.65 -4.96
C ASN A 49 4.01 13.16 -4.61
N TRP A 50 4.04 12.83 -3.32
CA TRP A 50 4.42 11.51 -2.81
C TRP A 50 3.62 10.33 -3.42
N TRP A 51 2.41 10.59 -3.91
CA TRP A 51 1.56 9.60 -4.60
C TRP A 51 2.05 9.23 -6.01
N LYS A 52 2.87 10.05 -6.69
CA LYS A 52 3.28 9.82 -8.08
C LYS A 52 4.04 8.52 -8.26
N ALA A 53 4.94 8.18 -7.33
CA ALA A 53 5.71 6.94 -7.39
C ALA A 53 4.78 5.71 -7.38
N SER A 54 3.78 5.69 -6.50
CA SER A 54 2.80 4.60 -6.41
C SER A 54 1.89 4.50 -7.65
N ILE A 55 1.49 5.64 -8.23
CA ILE A 55 0.69 5.65 -9.47
C ILE A 55 1.51 5.13 -10.66
N ASN A 56 2.76 5.56 -10.78
CA ASN A 56 3.66 5.07 -11.83
C ASN A 56 3.87 3.57 -11.70
N LEU A 57 4.20 3.10 -10.49
CA LEU A 57 4.41 1.68 -10.22
C LEU A 57 3.17 0.84 -10.55
N SER A 58 1.98 1.26 -10.09
CA SER A 58 0.73 0.54 -10.41
C SER A 58 0.43 0.53 -11.91
N SER A 59 0.76 1.62 -12.62
CA SER A 59 0.59 1.71 -14.07
C SER A 59 1.58 0.80 -14.82
N ASP A 60 2.83 0.73 -14.37
CA ASP A 60 3.85 -0.14 -14.96
C ASP A 60 3.50 -1.62 -14.71
N ILE A 61 3.02 -1.97 -13.52
CA ILE A 61 2.46 -3.30 -13.22
C ILE A 61 1.29 -3.63 -14.16
N ASP A 62 0.39 -2.67 -14.38
CA ASP A 62 -0.78 -2.88 -15.24
C ASP A 62 -0.41 -3.08 -16.71
N GLU A 63 0.60 -2.36 -17.20
CA GLU A 63 1.03 -2.33 -18.60
C GLU A 63 1.94 -3.49 -18.98
N PHE A 64 2.89 -3.86 -18.11
CA PHE A 64 3.96 -4.78 -18.47
C PHE A 64 3.80 -6.19 -17.91
N LEU A 65 3.00 -6.39 -16.86
CA LEU A 65 2.79 -7.72 -16.27
C LEU A 65 1.51 -8.35 -16.82
N ASP A 66 1.51 -9.66 -17.01
CA ASP A 66 0.30 -10.41 -17.29
C ASP A 66 -0.54 -10.59 -16.00
N ALA A 67 -1.81 -10.98 -16.16
CA ALA A 67 -2.74 -11.09 -15.05
C ALA A 67 -2.30 -12.11 -13.97
N GLU A 68 -1.60 -13.19 -14.35
CA GLU A 68 -1.11 -14.18 -13.41
C GLU A 68 0.07 -13.62 -12.60
N THR A 69 1.01 -12.95 -13.26
CA THR A 69 2.15 -12.32 -12.60
C THR A 69 1.71 -11.17 -11.67
N LYS A 70 0.77 -10.33 -12.09
CA LYS A 70 0.17 -9.29 -11.23
C LYS A 70 -0.43 -9.87 -9.96
N LYS A 71 -1.19 -10.98 -10.09
CA LYS A 71 -1.81 -11.65 -8.96
C LYS A 71 -0.74 -12.15 -7.98
N LYS A 72 0.31 -12.80 -8.47
CA LYS A 72 1.42 -13.29 -7.64
C LYS A 72 2.17 -12.14 -6.96
N VAL A 73 2.47 -11.06 -7.67
CA VAL A 73 3.10 -9.86 -7.09
C VAL A 73 2.24 -9.32 -5.93
N ASN A 74 0.93 -9.16 -6.14
CA ASN A 74 0.03 -8.70 -5.08
C ASN A 74 -0.02 -9.66 -3.88
N GLU A 75 -0.15 -10.97 -4.11
CA GLU A 75 -0.19 -11.98 -3.05
C GLU A 75 1.13 -11.98 -2.25
N THR A 76 2.26 -11.92 -2.94
CA THR A 76 3.59 -11.89 -2.32
C THR A 76 3.81 -10.59 -1.53
N THR A 77 3.42 -9.42 -2.06
CA THR A 77 3.48 -8.16 -1.30
C THR A 77 2.56 -8.18 -0.08
N MET A 78 1.37 -8.79 -0.16
CA MET A 78 0.43 -8.90 0.96
C MET A 78 0.99 -9.71 2.14
N LYS A 79 1.91 -10.66 1.91
CA LYS A 79 2.58 -11.40 3.00
C LYS A 79 3.28 -10.49 4.00
N MET A 80 3.82 -9.34 3.57
CA MET A 80 4.50 -8.39 4.46
C MET A 80 3.55 -7.65 5.40
N PHE A 81 2.27 -7.59 5.04
CA PHE A 81 1.22 -6.93 5.82
C PHE A 81 0.42 -7.92 6.67
N GLN A 82 0.78 -9.20 6.65
CA GLN A 82 0.15 -10.20 7.50
C GLN A 82 0.57 -10.03 8.97
N PRO A 83 -0.31 -10.37 9.93
CA PRO A 83 0.00 -10.32 11.34
C PRO A 83 1.20 -11.20 11.68
N GLY A 84 2.19 -10.63 12.36
CA GLY A 84 3.40 -11.37 12.73
C GLY A 84 4.44 -11.51 11.62
N ALA A 85 4.22 -10.87 10.46
CA ALA A 85 5.27 -10.70 9.46
C ALA A 85 6.46 -9.95 10.09
N GLY A 86 7.61 -10.63 10.14
CA GLY A 86 8.85 -10.07 10.67
C GLY A 86 9.77 -9.58 9.55
N LEU A 87 10.96 -9.12 9.93
CA LEU A 87 12.02 -8.78 8.97
C LEU A 87 12.41 -9.97 8.08
N ASP A 88 12.35 -11.20 8.60
CA ASP A 88 12.58 -12.42 7.81
C ASP A 88 11.52 -12.61 6.72
N THR A 89 10.26 -12.27 6.99
CA THR A 89 9.18 -12.28 5.99
C THR A 89 9.42 -11.23 4.92
N ALA A 90 9.87 -10.02 5.30
CA ALA A 90 10.21 -8.98 4.34
C ALA A 90 11.37 -9.38 3.42
N LYS A 91 12.39 -10.05 3.96
CA LYS A 91 13.51 -10.61 3.17
C LYS A 91 13.03 -11.69 2.19
N ALA A 92 12.23 -12.65 2.67
CA ALA A 92 11.67 -13.69 1.82
C ALA A 92 10.80 -13.10 0.69
N VAL A 93 9.95 -12.11 1.01
CA VAL A 93 9.14 -11.40 0.01
C VAL A 93 10.01 -10.65 -0.99
N ARG A 94 11.11 -10.01 -0.55
CA ARG A 94 12.04 -9.33 -1.45
C ARG A 94 12.70 -10.28 -2.44
N GLU A 95 13.09 -11.49 -2.00
CA GLU A 95 13.63 -12.52 -2.87
C GLU A 95 12.57 -13.07 -3.83
N GLU A 96 11.37 -13.40 -3.34
CA GLU A 96 10.26 -13.85 -4.18
C GLU A 96 9.87 -12.83 -5.25
N LEU A 97 9.80 -11.53 -4.89
CA LEU A 97 9.50 -10.46 -5.86
C LEU A 97 10.60 -10.33 -6.93
N LYS A 98 11.87 -10.57 -6.54
CA LYS A 98 12.98 -10.54 -7.49
C LYS A 98 12.87 -11.66 -8.52
N GLU A 99 12.49 -12.86 -8.08
CA GLU A 99 12.27 -14.01 -8.97
C GLU A 99 11.03 -13.83 -9.85
N LEU A 100 9.93 -13.30 -9.30
CA LEU A 100 8.69 -13.06 -10.03
C LEU A 100 8.83 -11.98 -11.11
N LEU A 101 9.73 -11.01 -10.90
CA LEU A 101 9.94 -9.87 -11.80
C LEU A 101 11.21 -10.00 -12.63
N VAL A 102 11.73 -11.21 -12.83
CA VAL A 102 12.80 -11.47 -13.79
C VAL A 102 12.33 -11.05 -15.19
N GLY A 103 13.05 -10.10 -15.80
CA GLY A 103 12.68 -9.48 -17.08
C GLY A 103 11.88 -8.16 -16.95
N HIS A 104 11.54 -7.75 -15.73
CA HIS A 104 10.86 -6.49 -15.40
C HIS A 104 11.62 -5.71 -14.31
N GLU A 105 12.93 -5.56 -14.49
CA GLU A 105 13.84 -4.97 -13.50
C GLU A 105 13.41 -3.55 -13.08
N ASN A 106 12.86 -2.76 -14.01
CA ASN A 106 12.33 -1.42 -13.72
C ASN A 106 11.17 -1.43 -12.71
N ILE A 107 10.33 -2.47 -12.73
CA ILE A 107 9.21 -2.64 -11.79
C ILE A 107 9.75 -3.11 -10.44
N TYR A 108 10.72 -4.03 -10.46
CA TYR A 108 11.37 -4.49 -9.24
C TYR A 108 12.08 -3.35 -8.49
N GLU A 109 12.85 -2.51 -9.19
CA GLU A 109 13.52 -1.35 -8.61
C GLU A 109 12.51 -0.35 -8.03
N SER A 110 11.40 -0.13 -8.72
CA SER A 110 10.33 0.76 -8.24
C SER A 110 9.61 0.21 -7.01
N LEU A 111 9.37 -1.11 -6.95
CA LEU A 111 8.87 -1.80 -5.76
C LEU A 111 9.88 -1.71 -4.62
N GLU A 112 11.18 -1.88 -4.91
CA GLU A 112 12.22 -1.82 -3.90
C GLU A 112 12.33 -0.43 -3.27
N ALA A 113 12.35 0.61 -4.11
CA ALA A 113 12.33 2.00 -3.65
C ALA A 113 11.03 2.39 -2.93
N SER A 114 9.92 1.69 -3.17
CA SER A 114 8.63 2.01 -2.54
C SER A 114 8.38 1.23 -1.25
N LEU A 115 8.76 -0.05 -1.21
CA LEU A 115 8.45 -0.97 -0.12
C LEU A 115 9.63 -1.16 0.84
N PHE A 116 10.87 -1.04 0.35
CA PHE A 116 12.09 -1.37 1.09
C PHE A 116 13.07 -0.20 1.23
N ALA A 117 12.71 1.02 0.79
CA ALA A 117 13.60 2.17 0.84
C ALA A 117 14.06 2.57 2.25
N ASP A 118 13.25 2.28 3.27
CA ASP A 118 13.62 2.53 4.67
C ASP A 118 13.19 1.34 5.54
N GLU A 119 14.16 0.48 5.84
CA GLU A 119 14.00 -0.70 6.69
C GLU A 119 13.48 -0.32 8.10
N LYS A 120 13.81 0.89 8.58
CA LYS A 120 13.32 1.41 9.86
C LYS A 120 11.85 1.83 9.77
N SER A 121 11.45 2.46 8.67
CA SER A 121 10.04 2.78 8.39
C SER A 121 9.20 1.51 8.21
N LEU A 122 9.76 0.46 7.59
CA LEU A 122 9.11 -0.86 7.49
C LEU A 122 8.92 -1.48 8.87
N GLN A 123 9.95 -1.46 9.72
CA GLN A 123 9.87 -1.96 11.09
C GLN A 123 8.82 -1.21 11.91
N GLN A 124 8.78 0.13 11.80
CA GLN A 124 7.77 0.97 12.48
C GLN A 124 6.35 0.68 11.97
N ALA A 125 6.17 0.49 10.66
CA ALA A 125 4.88 0.10 10.09
C ALA A 125 4.43 -1.28 10.60
N GLN A 126 5.35 -2.25 10.69
CA GLN A 126 5.07 -3.58 11.25
C GLN A 126 4.72 -3.53 12.74
N GLU A 127 5.42 -2.72 13.55
CA GLU A 127 5.09 -2.52 14.96
C GLU A 127 3.72 -1.87 15.15
N LEU A 128 3.41 -0.85 14.35
CA LEU A 128 2.11 -0.17 14.39
C LEU A 128 0.97 -1.07 13.90
N LEU A 129 1.20 -1.90 12.88
CA LEU A 129 0.25 -2.93 12.45
C LEU A 129 0.02 -3.97 13.54
N LYS A 130 1.08 -4.44 14.20
CA LYS A 130 0.98 -5.40 15.31
C LYS A 130 0.16 -4.83 16.47
N ASP A 131 0.39 -3.57 16.83
CA ASP A 131 -0.35 -2.88 17.88
C ASP A 131 -1.84 -2.71 17.50
N LYS A 132 -2.12 -2.24 16.28
CA LYS A 132 -3.51 -2.06 15.80
C LYS A 132 -4.30 -3.35 15.60
N ILE A 133 -3.63 -4.45 15.24
CA ILE A 133 -4.25 -5.79 15.20
C ILE A 133 -4.50 -6.29 16.62
N ALA A 134 -3.61 -5.98 17.59
CA ALA A 134 -3.80 -6.33 18.98
C ALA A 134 -4.95 -5.54 19.64
N THR A 135 -5.12 -4.27 19.30
CA THR A 135 -6.25 -3.43 19.76
C THR A 135 -7.55 -3.71 19.03
N GLY A 136 -7.49 -4.42 17.89
CA GLY A 136 -8.67 -4.76 17.07
C GLY A 136 -9.15 -3.63 16.16
N GLU A 137 -8.39 -2.54 16.04
CA GLU A 137 -8.72 -1.38 15.20
C GLU A 137 -8.45 -1.60 13.70
N LEU A 138 -7.61 -2.58 13.34
CA LEU A 138 -7.41 -3.00 11.94
C LEU A 138 -7.83 -4.46 11.76
N ALA A 139 -8.85 -4.69 10.94
CA ALA A 139 -9.24 -6.01 10.47
C ALA A 139 -8.92 -6.15 8.98
N PHE A 140 -7.87 -6.89 8.64
CA PHE A 140 -7.69 -7.36 7.27
C PHE A 140 -8.64 -8.54 7.02
N PRO A 141 -9.36 -8.60 5.89
CA PRO A 141 -10.34 -9.65 5.58
C PRO A 141 -9.75 -11.06 5.38
N GLY A 142 -8.50 -11.33 5.78
CA GLY A 142 -7.90 -12.66 5.88
C GLY A 142 -7.40 -13.04 7.29
N VAL A 143 -7.57 -12.17 8.29
CA VAL A 143 -7.05 -12.38 9.67
C VAL A 143 -8.19 -12.68 10.65
N ALA A 144 -9.40 -12.18 10.38
CA ALA A 144 -10.54 -12.38 11.25
C ALA A 144 -10.97 -13.86 11.39
N GLU A 145 -10.68 -14.70 10.40
CA GLU A 145 -11.07 -16.12 10.43
C GLU A 145 -10.18 -17.02 11.30
N GLN A 146 -8.96 -16.62 11.68
CA GLN A 146 -8.10 -17.49 12.50
C GLN A 146 -8.34 -17.39 14.01
N LYS A 147 -9.02 -16.35 14.51
CA LYS A 147 -9.31 -16.24 15.96
C LYS A 147 -10.54 -17.04 16.42
N SER A 148 -11.28 -17.71 15.52
CA SER A 148 -12.49 -18.45 15.90
C SER A 148 -12.33 -19.98 16.05
N LEU A 149 -11.13 -20.54 15.87
CA LEU A 149 -10.87 -21.98 16.02
C LEU A 149 -9.80 -22.24 17.08
N GLY A 150 -10.16 -21.99 18.33
CA GLY A 150 -9.26 -22.23 19.45
C GLY A 150 -9.92 -22.14 20.82
N SER A 151 -11.16 -22.60 20.96
CA SER A 151 -11.76 -22.98 22.24
C SER A 151 -13.09 -23.69 22.00
N GLN A 152 -13.04 -25.01 21.81
CA GLN A 152 -13.97 -25.96 22.41
C GLN A 152 -13.22 -27.25 22.71
#